data_AF-B3MBM0-F1
#
_entry.id   AF-B3MBM0-F1
#
_cell.length_a   1.000
_cell.length_b   1.000
_cell.length_c   1.000
_cell.angle_alpha   90.00
_cell.angle_beta   90.00
_cell.angle_gamma   90.00
#
_symmetry.space_group_name_H-M   'P 1'
#
loop_
_entity.id
_entity.type
_entity.pdbx_description
1 polymer ?
#
loop_
_entity_poly.entity_id
_entity_poly.type
_entity_poly.pdbx_seq_one_letter_code
_entity_poly.pdbx_strand_id
1 'polypeptide(L)'
;MFESWFESGLEPEEIQGAVKQDGVLMIILKFKGQEEPVLIPATEVNQRIPQMVIKFYEERLYMPKSEDEDMKDWRRIPRGLDN
;
A
#
# COMPACT_ATOMS: atom_id res chain seq x y z
N MET A 1 -17.95 -11.27 15.35
CA MET A 1 -17.58 -11.17 13.93
C MET A 1 -17.17 -9.71 13.76
N PHE A 2 -15.89 -9.42 13.50
CA PHE A 2 -15.47 -8.03 13.33
C PHE A 2 -15.98 -7.58 11.96
N GLU A 3 -16.96 -6.67 11.95
CA GLU A 3 -17.43 -6.03 10.72
C GLU A 3 -16.25 -5.28 10.11
N SER A 4 -15.95 -5.56 8.85
CA SER A 4 -14.93 -4.81 8.13
C SER A 4 -15.41 -3.35 8.03
N TRP A 5 -14.53 -2.38 8.24
CA TRP A 5 -14.87 -0.96 8.06
C TRP A 5 -15.40 -0.64 6.64
N PHE A 6 -15.09 -1.50 5.66
CA PHE A 6 -15.65 -1.41 4.31
C PHE A 6 -17.09 -1.93 4.19
N GLU A 7 -17.57 -2.73 5.14
CA GLU A 7 -18.95 -3.23 5.19
C GLU A 7 -19.90 -2.19 5.81
N SER A 8 -19.38 -1.21 6.54
CA SER A 8 -20.15 -0.10 7.13
C SER A 8 -20.67 0.91 6.09
N GLY A 9 -20.37 0.73 4.80
CA GLY A 9 -20.82 1.62 3.71
C GLY A 9 -20.13 2.99 3.70
N LEU A 10 -19.12 3.19 4.55
CA LEU A 10 -18.33 4.42 4.59
C LEU A 10 -17.42 4.51 3.38
N GLU A 11 -17.32 5.71 2.80
CA GLU A 11 -16.46 5.95 1.65
C GLU A 11 -15.02 6.26 2.12
N PRO A 12 -14.00 5.56 1.60
CA PRO A 12 -12.61 5.88 1.85
C PRO A 12 -12.27 7.32 1.43
N GLU A 13 -11.59 8.07 2.29
CA GLU A 13 -11.22 9.47 2.05
C GLU A 13 -9.74 9.58 1.66
N GLU A 14 -8.85 9.06 2.51
CA GLU A 14 -7.41 9.25 2.36
C GLU A 14 -6.60 8.16 3.07
N ILE A 15 -5.53 7.68 2.43
CA ILE A 15 -4.51 6.88 3.10
C ILE A 15 -3.48 7.81 3.72
N GLN A 16 -3.46 7.89 5.04
CA GLN A 16 -2.56 8.79 5.76
C GLN A 16 -1.16 8.20 5.93
N GLY A 17 -1.05 6.87 5.99
CA GLY A 17 0.22 6.20 6.17
C GLY A 17 0.14 4.69 6.11
N ALA A 18 1.30 4.05 6.26
CA ALA A 18 1.43 2.62 6.41
C ALA A 18 2.43 2.33 7.54
N VAL A 19 2.15 1.31 8.34
CA VAL A 19 3.00 0.91 9.48
C VAL A 19 3.12 -0.61 9.50
N LYS A 20 4.28 -1.11 9.93
CA LYS A 20 4.48 -2.54 10.17
C LYS A 20 4.22 -2.83 11.64
N GLN A 21 3.17 -3.59 11.93
CA GLN A 21 2.80 -4.02 13.27
C GLN A 21 2.81 -5.55 13.31
N ASP A 22 3.58 -6.14 14.22
CA ASP A 22 3.70 -7.60 14.39
C ASP A 22 4.03 -8.35 13.08
N GLY A 23 4.84 -7.73 12.22
CA GLY A 23 5.21 -8.29 10.92
C GLY A 23 4.20 -8.04 9.79
N VAL A 24 2.99 -7.59 10.13
CA VAL A 24 1.91 -7.31 9.19
C VAL A 24 1.97 -5.84 8.76
N LEU A 25 1.85 -5.61 7.45
CA LEU A 25 1.70 -4.25 6.92
C LEU A 25 0.26 -3.80 7.14
N MET A 26 0.09 -2.73 7.91
CA MET A 26 -1.17 -2.08 8.21
C MET A 26 -1.22 -0.72 7.51
N ILE A 27 -2.40 -0.35 7.03
CA ILE A 27 -2.68 0.93 6.40
C ILE A 27 -3.51 1.77 7.36
N ILE A 28 -3.14 3.05 7.50
CA ILE A 28 -3.88 4.05 8.26
C ILE A 28 -4.83 4.73 7.26
N LEU A 29 -6.11 4.32 7.27
CA LEU A 29 -7.13 4.78 6.33
C LEU A 29 -8.15 5.68 7.04
N LYS A 30 -8.34 6.88 6.51
CA LYS A 30 -9.43 7.78 6.92
C LYS A 30 -10.65 7.53 6.03
N PHE A 31 -11.83 7.48 6.64
CA PHE A 31 -13.12 7.42 5.95
C PHE A 31 -13.84 8.76 6.05
N LYS A 32 -14.67 9.07 5.05
CA LYS A 32 -15.45 10.32 5.02
C LYS A 32 -16.37 10.40 6.24
N GLY A 33 -16.35 11.55 6.91
CA GLY A 33 -17.16 11.81 8.09
C GLY A 33 -16.66 11.11 9.36
N GLN A 34 -15.53 10.42 9.31
CA GLN A 34 -14.82 9.92 10.50
C GLN A 34 -13.67 10.87 10.83
N GLU A 35 -13.56 11.25 12.10
CA GLU A 35 -12.47 12.10 12.58
C GLU A 35 -11.18 11.30 12.74
N GLU A 36 -11.28 10.11 13.32
CA GLU A 36 -10.14 9.24 13.58
C GLU A 36 -9.90 8.25 12.44
N PRO A 37 -8.65 8.10 11.97
CA PRO A 37 -8.31 7.08 10.99
C PRO A 37 -8.26 5.68 11.63
N VAL A 38 -8.38 4.67 10.79
CA VAL A 38 -8.43 3.26 11.20
C VAL A 38 -7.22 2.51 10.66
N LEU A 39 -6.68 1.60 11.46
CA LEU A 39 -5.66 0.63 11.02
C LEU A 39 -6.32 -0.61 10.40
N ILE A 40 -6.06 -0.84 9.11
CA ILE A 40 -6.60 -1.97 8.35
C ILE A 40 -5.44 -2.77 7.73
N PRO A 41 -5.49 -4.11 7.70
CA PRO A 41 -4.48 -4.90 7.00
C PRO A 41 -4.33 -4.47 5.53
N ALA A 42 -3.10 -4.27 5.07
CA ALA A 42 -2.84 -3.88 3.69
C ALA A 42 -3.44 -4.88 2.68
N THR A 43 -3.49 -6.17 3.04
CA THR A 43 -4.11 -7.21 2.21
C THR A 43 -5.57 -6.94 1.89
N GLU A 44 -6.31 -6.31 2.80
CA GLU A 44 -7.70 -5.94 2.61
C GLU A 44 -7.83 -4.65 1.82
N VAL A 45 -7.07 -3.61 2.19
CA VAL A 45 -7.10 -2.31 1.52
C VAL A 45 -6.71 -2.43 0.04
N ASN A 46 -5.70 -3.25 -0.27
CA ASN A 46 -5.25 -3.53 -1.63
C ASN A 46 -6.35 -4.11 -2.52
N GLN A 47 -7.28 -4.88 -1.95
CA GLN A 47 -8.40 -5.49 -2.69
C GLN A 47 -9.57 -4.51 -2.87
N ARG A 48 -9.83 -3.68 -1.86
CA ARG A 48 -11.01 -2.80 -1.82
C ARG A 48 -10.80 -1.47 -2.56
N ILE A 49 -9.63 -0.85 -2.42
CA ILE A 49 -9.32 0.47 -3.01
C ILE A 49 -7.95 0.52 -3.71
N PRO A 50 -7.67 -0.41 -4.65
CA PRO A 50 -6.34 -0.58 -5.24
C PRO A 50 -5.75 0.70 -5.85
N GLN A 51 -6.57 1.51 -6.52
CA GLN A 51 -6.08 2.74 -7.17
C GLN A 51 -5.61 3.80 -6.17
N MET A 52 -6.29 3.90 -5.01
CA MET A 52 -5.87 4.83 -3.95
C MET A 52 -4.56 4.37 -3.31
N VAL A 53 -4.39 3.05 -3.13
CA VAL A 53 -3.15 2.46 -2.62
C VAL A 53 -1.98 2.70 -3.58
N ILE A 54 -2.19 2.47 -4.88
CA ILE A 54 -1.14 2.69 -5.90
C ILE A 54 -0.69 4.15 -5.87
N LYS A 55 -1.63 5.10 -5.95
CA LYS A 55 -1.35 6.53 -5.91
C LYS A 55 -0.58 6.93 -4.65
N PHE A 56 -1.01 6.42 -3.49
CA PHE A 56 -0.34 6.65 -2.22
C PHE A 56 1.14 6.24 -2.26
N TYR A 57 1.45 5.08 -2.86
CA TYR A 57 2.84 4.65 -3.00
C TYR A 57 3.59 5.46 -4.05
N GLU A 58 2.99 5.79 -5.19
CA GLU A 58 3.62 6.62 -6.23
C GLU A 58 4.09 7.99 -5.69
N GLU A 59 3.29 8.62 -4.82
CA GLU A 59 3.61 9.91 -4.22
C GLU A 59 4.71 9.85 -3.15
N ARG A 60 4.94 8.66 -2.57
CA ARG A 60 5.84 8.47 -1.41
C ARG A 60 7.04 7.56 -1.70
N LEU A 61 7.08 6.93 -2.85
CA LEU A 61 8.16 6.03 -3.26
C LEU A 61 9.38 6.86 -3.67
N TYR A 62 10.19 7.23 -2.68
CA TYR A 62 11.53 7.71 -2.93
C TYR A 62 12.43 6.49 -3.16
N MET A 63 12.79 6.24 -4.41
CA MET A 63 13.93 5.37 -4.69
C MET A 63 15.18 6.14 -4.23
N PRO A 64 15.91 5.70 -3.18
CA PRO A 64 17.25 6.21 -3.01
C PRO A 64 17.98 5.92 -4.31
N LYS A 65 18.51 6.94 -4.98
CA LYS A 65 19.55 6.71 -5.99
C LYS A 65 20.67 6.06 -5.19
N SER A 66 20.86 4.76 -5.32
CA SER A 66 22.06 4.13 -4.80
C SER A 66 23.22 4.86 -5.46
N GLU A 67 24.08 5.48 -4.66
CA GLU A 67 25.43 5.82 -5.15
C GLU A 67 26.25 4.54 -5.43
N ASP A 68 25.69 3.37 -5.14
CA ASP A 68 26.21 2.09 -5.57
C ASP A 68 25.65 1.72 -6.95
N GLU A 69 26.51 1.95 -7.94
CA GLU A 69 26.55 1.22 -9.21
C GLU A 69 26.51 -0.28 -8.93
N ASP A 70 25.33 -0.91 -9.06
CA ASP A 70 25.13 -2.31 -9.45
C ASP A 70 23.65 -2.74 -9.35
N MET A 71 22.72 -1.80 -9.57
CA MET A 71 21.37 -2.20 -9.95
C MET A 71 21.47 -2.87 -11.32
N LYS A 72 21.61 -4.22 -11.32
CA LYS A 72 21.57 -5.06 -12.51
C LYS A 72 20.44 -4.56 -13.38
N ASP A 73 20.80 -3.94 -14.50
CA ASP A 73 19.88 -3.40 -15.48
C ASP A 73 18.83 -4.48 -15.78
N TRP A 74 17.61 -4.30 -15.30
CA TRP A 74 16.59 -5.33 -15.40
C TRP A 74 16.26 -5.65 -16.88
N ARG A 75 16.59 -4.72 -17.80
CA ARG A 75 16.52 -4.91 -19.25
C ARG A 75 17.54 -5.93 -19.79
N ARG A 76 18.54 -6.32 -18.99
CA ARG A 76 19.55 -7.36 -19.29
C ARG A 76 19.21 -8.72 -18.71
N ILE A 77 18.06 -8.90 -18.05
CA ILE A 77 17.63 -10.24 -17.63
C ILE A 77 17.33 -11.04 -18.91
N PRO A 78 18.05 -12.14 -19.19
CA PRO A 78 17.79 -12.96 -20.37
C PRO A 78 16.35 -13.46 -20.31
N ARG A 79 15.59 -13.29 -21.41
CA ARG A 79 14.18 -13.71 -21.57
C ARG A 79 14.00 -15.24 -21.63
N GLY A 80 14.58 -15.97 -20.68
CA GLY A 80 14.57 -17.43 -20.66
C GLY A 80 14.69 -18.03 -19.27
N LEU A 81 14.21 -17.34 -18.24
CA LEU A 81 14.11 -17.83 -16.86
C LEU A 81 12.69 -17.67 -16.29
N ASP A 82 11.71 -17.69 -17.19
CA ASP A 82 10.29 -17.88 -16.95
C ASP A 82 9.95 -19.34 -17.27
N ASN A 83 10.21 -20.22 -16.30
CA ASN A 83 9.68 -21.59 -16.25
C ASN A 83 8.23 -21.58 -15.78
#